data_AF-A0A6P4E015-F1
#
_entry.id   AF-A0A6P4E015-F1
#
_cell.length_a   1.000
_cell.length_b   1.000
_cell.length_c   1.000
_cell.angle_alpha   90.00
_cell.angle_beta   90.00
_cell.angle_gamma   90.00
#
_symmetry.space_group_name_H-M   'P 1'
#
loop_
_entity.id
_entity.type
_entity.pdbx_description
1 polymer ?
#
loop_
_entity_poly.entity_id
_entity_poly.type
_entity_poly.pdbx_seq_one_letter_code
_entity_poly.pdbx_strand_id
1 'polypeptide(L)'
;MFLDAFGIPKEVTADNLNSYSYDLHGTKLLTSADVEFFMPPNWHGTIYSTEELLHSYRKRFNPYEPEFICCEKAVVELTVLPAGQSLYSDKDIVVFLLKQPAEEKNVLIIKELGSELNFFPHNHHYHARIIDEGIDVVYVDDKIYIRNPTIGYQHQRLYNLLRNIKPGAVLSLSGRPLPDVLASVCRKPAHGVKEHN
;
A
#
# COMPACT_ATOMS: atom_id res chain seq x y z
N MET A 1 1.16 -6.97 0.52
CA MET A 1 2.36 -6.93 -0.35
C MET A 1 3.59 -7.31 0.47
N PHE A 2 4.79 -7.22 -0.11
CA PHE A 2 6.04 -7.14 0.63
C PHE A 2 6.63 -5.73 0.54
N LEU A 3 7.58 -5.41 1.41
CA LEU A 3 8.55 -4.34 1.22
C LEU A 3 9.88 -4.94 0.73
N ASP A 4 10.64 -4.19 -0.05
CA ASP A 4 12.02 -4.54 -0.42
C ASP A 4 13.07 -3.94 0.55
N ALA A 5 14.35 -4.09 0.22
CA ALA A 5 15.49 -3.59 1.01
C ALA A 5 15.48 -2.07 1.24
N PHE A 6 14.78 -1.30 0.39
CA PHE A 6 14.67 0.16 0.45
C PHE A 6 13.33 0.63 1.03
N GLY A 7 12.44 -0.31 1.39
CA GLY A 7 11.09 0.01 1.87
C GLY A 7 10.05 0.22 0.75
N ILE A 8 10.39 -0.10 -0.51
CA ILE A 8 9.48 0.06 -1.64
C ILE A 8 8.46 -1.10 -1.65
N PRO A 9 7.15 -0.84 -1.74
CA PRO A 9 6.14 -1.89 -1.74
C PRO A 9 6.09 -2.64 -3.09
N LYS A 10 6.14 -3.96 -3.04
CA LYS A 10 6.10 -4.85 -4.21
C LYS A 10 5.13 -6.02 -3.99
N GLU A 11 4.29 -6.30 -4.98
CA GLU A 11 3.51 -7.54 -5.00
C GLU A 11 4.39 -8.69 -5.53
N VAL A 12 4.64 -9.68 -4.68
CA VAL A 12 5.40 -10.89 -5.05
C VAL A 12 4.43 -12.05 -5.27
N THR A 13 4.64 -12.77 -6.38
CA THR A 13 3.93 -14.00 -6.79
C THR A 13 4.96 -15.08 -7.15
N ALA A 14 4.52 -16.31 -7.41
CA ALA A 14 5.39 -17.37 -7.90
C ALA A 14 6.12 -16.99 -9.21
N ASP A 15 5.47 -16.19 -10.07
CA ASP A 15 5.97 -15.83 -11.41
C ASP A 15 7.08 -14.77 -11.38
N ASN A 16 7.14 -13.94 -10.33
CA ASN A 16 8.09 -12.82 -10.22
C ASN A 16 9.05 -12.93 -9.02
N LEU A 17 9.02 -14.05 -8.30
CA LEU A 17 9.86 -14.31 -7.12
C LEU A 17 11.35 -14.12 -7.41
N ASN A 18 11.81 -14.55 -8.59
CA ASN A 18 13.18 -14.34 -9.09
C ASN A 18 13.65 -12.87 -9.15
N SER A 19 12.73 -11.91 -9.01
CA SER A 19 13.01 -10.47 -9.00
C SER A 19 12.91 -9.84 -7.59
N TYR A 20 12.80 -10.66 -6.54
CA TYR A 20 12.74 -10.24 -5.15
C TYR A 20 13.87 -10.93 -4.37
N SER A 21 14.94 -10.21 -4.04
CA SER A 21 16.17 -10.78 -3.48
C SER A 21 16.14 -11.01 -1.95
N TYR A 22 14.95 -11.08 -1.35
CA TYR A 22 14.75 -10.98 0.11
C TYR A 22 13.99 -12.21 0.67
N ASP A 23 14.22 -13.36 0.05
CA ASP A 23 13.40 -14.57 0.18
C ASP A 23 13.28 -15.13 1.61
N LEU A 24 14.27 -14.88 2.47
CA LEU A 24 14.32 -15.46 3.81
C LEU A 24 13.73 -14.58 4.92
N HIS A 25 13.76 -13.23 4.81
CA HIS A 25 13.40 -12.33 5.94
C HIS A 25 12.56 -11.11 5.54
N GLY A 26 11.93 -11.12 4.35
CA GLY A 26 11.24 -9.94 3.81
C GLY A 26 10.06 -9.47 4.67
N THR A 27 9.85 -8.16 4.79
CA THR A 27 8.69 -7.60 5.54
C THR A 27 7.39 -7.76 4.73
N LYS A 28 6.36 -8.36 5.33
CA LYS A 28 5.04 -8.58 4.74
C LYS A 28 4.01 -7.60 5.30
N LEU A 29 3.31 -6.87 4.43
CA LEU A 29 2.15 -6.06 4.79
C LEU A 29 0.86 -6.81 4.42
N LEU A 30 -0.02 -7.04 5.39
CA LEU A 30 -1.30 -7.75 5.26
C LEU A 30 -2.46 -6.74 5.29
N THR A 31 -3.21 -6.64 4.19
CA THR A 31 -4.26 -5.62 3.98
C THR A 31 -5.69 -6.13 4.14
N SER A 32 -5.89 -7.45 4.14
CA SER A 32 -7.18 -8.16 4.27
C SER A 32 -6.92 -9.60 4.73
N ALA A 33 -7.92 -10.25 5.33
CA ALA A 33 -7.93 -11.68 5.66
C ALA A 33 -8.85 -12.54 4.75
N ASP A 34 -9.37 -11.96 3.65
CA ASP A 34 -10.24 -12.66 2.69
C ASP A 34 -9.52 -13.74 1.89
N VAL A 35 -8.28 -13.48 1.47
CA VAL A 35 -7.50 -14.31 0.54
C VAL A 35 -6.16 -14.68 1.16
N GLU A 36 -5.79 -15.95 1.09
CA GLU A 36 -4.45 -16.44 1.46
C GLU A 36 -3.39 -15.76 0.59
N PHE A 37 -2.35 -15.20 1.21
CA PHE A 37 -1.31 -14.51 0.45
C PHE A 37 -0.23 -15.46 -0.03
N PHE A 38 0.37 -15.17 -1.20
CA PHE A 38 1.58 -15.88 -1.63
C PHE A 38 2.73 -15.64 -0.63
N MET A 39 3.26 -16.74 -0.10
CA MET A 39 4.42 -16.80 0.79
C MET A 39 5.55 -17.52 0.04
N PRO A 40 6.72 -16.90 -0.15
CA PRO A 40 7.85 -17.56 -0.80
C PRO A 40 8.30 -18.83 -0.07
N PRO A 41 8.78 -19.85 -0.79
CA PRO A 41 9.41 -21.01 -0.16
C PRO A 41 10.58 -20.59 0.74
N ASN A 42 10.61 -21.11 1.97
CA ASN A 42 11.60 -20.79 3.02
C ASN A 42 11.53 -19.35 3.56
N TRP A 43 10.40 -18.63 3.38
CA TRP A 43 10.23 -17.30 3.97
C TRP A 43 10.04 -17.36 5.49
N HIS A 44 10.93 -16.66 6.20
CA HIS A 44 10.98 -16.50 7.66
C HIS A 44 11.06 -15.02 8.05
N GLY A 45 10.18 -14.20 7.44
CA GLY A 45 10.01 -12.78 7.75
C GLY A 45 8.79 -12.47 8.62
N THR A 46 8.51 -11.19 8.80
CA THR A 46 7.47 -10.67 9.73
C THR A 46 6.23 -10.16 9.00
N ILE A 47 5.04 -10.37 9.58
CA ILE A 47 3.74 -9.91 9.05
C ILE A 47 3.20 -8.74 9.88
N TYR A 48 2.84 -7.64 9.23
CA TYR A 48 2.27 -6.44 9.85
C TYR A 48 0.82 -6.20 9.38
N SER A 49 -0.06 -5.94 10.35
CA SER A 49 -1.45 -5.48 10.18
C SER A 49 -2.00 -5.03 11.55
N THR A 50 -3.30 -4.78 11.67
CA THR A 50 -3.96 -4.65 12.99
C THR A 50 -4.01 -5.99 13.72
N GLU A 51 -4.14 -5.97 15.05
CA GLU A 51 -4.30 -7.20 15.84
C GLU A 51 -5.52 -8.03 15.39
N GLU A 52 -6.64 -7.38 15.06
CA GLU A 52 -7.87 -8.03 14.62
C GLU A 52 -7.72 -8.72 13.26
N LEU A 53 -6.99 -8.11 12.32
CA LEU A 53 -6.66 -8.75 11.04
C LEU A 53 -5.61 -9.85 11.20
N LEU A 54 -4.59 -9.66 12.03
CA LEU A 54 -3.63 -10.72 12.36
C LEU A 54 -4.34 -11.88 13.06
N HIS A 55 -5.27 -11.65 13.98
CA HIS A 55 -6.06 -12.69 14.64
C HIS A 55 -6.96 -13.42 13.63
N SER A 56 -7.70 -12.67 12.81
CA SER A 56 -8.59 -13.23 11.79
C SER A 56 -7.83 -14.05 10.74
N TYR A 57 -6.63 -13.61 10.36
CA TYR A 57 -5.73 -14.34 9.47
C TYR A 57 -5.13 -15.56 10.17
N ARG A 58 -4.53 -15.42 11.37
CA ARG A 58 -3.98 -16.54 12.18
C ARG A 58 -5.01 -17.65 12.41
N LYS A 59 -6.27 -17.29 12.66
CA LYS A 59 -7.41 -18.22 12.86
C LYS A 59 -7.74 -19.04 11.61
N ARG A 60 -7.26 -18.65 10.43
CA ARG A 60 -7.30 -19.43 9.18
C ARG A 60 -5.93 -20.01 8.77
N PHE A 61 -4.84 -19.27 9.02
CA PHE A 61 -3.54 -19.39 8.35
C PHE A 61 -2.32 -19.01 9.25
N ASN A 62 -2.35 -19.38 10.53
CA ASN A 62 -1.28 -19.28 11.56
C ASN A 62 0.18 -19.34 11.01
N PRO A 63 1.17 -18.50 11.42
CA PRO A 63 1.25 -17.53 12.56
C PRO A 63 1.34 -16.04 12.07
N TYR A 64 2.07 -15.01 12.58
CA TYR A 64 2.99 -14.75 13.72
C TYR A 64 2.90 -13.26 14.20
N GLU A 65 3.82 -12.75 15.05
CA GLU A 65 3.80 -11.41 15.70
C GLU A 65 4.80 -10.35 15.15
N PRO A 66 4.49 -9.03 15.24
CA PRO A 66 5.35 -7.94 14.75
C PRO A 66 6.01 -7.02 15.82
N GLU A 67 7.20 -6.50 15.51
CA GLU A 67 7.88 -5.34 16.14
C GLU A 67 8.56 -4.48 15.04
N PHE A 68 9.03 -3.26 15.36
CA PHE A 68 9.55 -2.24 14.43
C PHE A 68 10.28 -2.74 13.15
N ILE A 69 9.86 -2.23 11.98
CA ILE A 69 10.48 -2.54 10.69
C ILE A 69 11.77 -1.75 10.49
N CYS A 70 12.90 -2.46 10.44
CA CYS A 70 14.10 -1.98 9.78
C CYS A 70 14.29 -2.77 8.47
N CYS A 71 14.18 -2.11 7.31
CA CYS A 71 14.62 -2.70 6.06
C CYS A 71 16.16 -2.61 5.98
N GLU A 72 16.81 -3.56 5.28
CA GLU A 72 18.28 -3.66 5.19
C GLU A 72 18.99 -2.33 4.90
N LYS A 73 18.38 -1.45 4.09
CA LYS A 73 18.96 -0.19 3.61
C LYS A 73 18.08 1.04 3.91
N ALA A 74 16.99 0.88 4.66
CA ALA A 74 16.04 1.97 4.94
C ALA A 74 15.30 1.80 6.29
N VAL A 75 15.19 2.90 7.04
CA VAL A 75 14.28 3.02 8.18
C VAL A 75 12.94 3.58 7.69
N VAL A 76 11.83 2.94 8.05
CA VAL A 76 10.49 3.34 7.60
C VAL A 76 9.51 3.48 8.78
N GLU A 77 8.78 4.59 8.83
CA GLU A 77 7.68 4.80 9.78
C GLU A 77 6.41 4.19 9.17
N LEU A 78 5.92 3.07 9.69
CA LEU A 78 4.71 2.41 9.18
C LEU A 78 3.49 2.72 10.06
N THR A 79 2.48 3.33 9.46
CA THR A 79 1.15 3.56 10.07
C THR A 79 0.11 2.71 9.34
N VAL A 80 -0.68 1.94 10.09
CA VAL A 80 -1.84 1.20 9.57
C VAL A 80 -3.08 2.08 9.67
N LEU A 81 -3.89 2.14 8.61
CA LEU A 81 -5.08 3.00 8.53
C LEU A 81 -6.32 2.16 8.15
N PRO A 82 -7.47 2.36 8.80
CA PRO A 82 -8.70 1.68 8.43
C PRO A 82 -9.21 2.16 7.07
N ALA A 83 -9.75 1.23 6.28
CA ALA A 83 -10.41 1.49 4.99
C ALA A 83 -11.82 0.89 4.93
N GLY A 84 -12.46 0.67 6.09
CA GLY A 84 -13.75 0.00 6.20
C GLY A 84 -13.66 -1.49 5.88
N GLN A 85 -14.69 -2.06 5.24
CA GLN A 85 -14.82 -3.49 4.94
C GLN A 85 -14.72 -3.77 3.44
N SER A 86 -14.42 -5.00 3.02
CA SER A 86 -14.37 -5.36 1.60
C SER A 86 -15.69 -5.04 0.89
N LEU A 87 -15.64 -4.78 -0.41
CA LEU A 87 -16.84 -4.65 -1.23
C LEU A 87 -17.51 -6.00 -1.55
N TYR A 88 -16.89 -7.12 -1.10
CA TYR A 88 -17.29 -8.49 -1.43
C TYR A 88 -17.47 -9.38 -0.19
N SER A 89 -17.15 -8.89 1.02
CA SER A 89 -17.26 -9.62 2.28
C SER A 89 -17.48 -8.67 3.47
N ASP A 90 -17.72 -9.26 4.65
CA ASP A 90 -17.81 -8.60 5.95
C ASP A 90 -16.43 -8.49 6.65
N LYS A 91 -15.31 -8.48 5.90
CA LYS A 91 -13.95 -8.44 6.45
C LYS A 91 -13.33 -7.07 6.28
N ASP A 92 -12.61 -6.63 7.30
CA ASP A 92 -11.99 -5.32 7.34
C ASP A 92 -10.80 -5.22 6.37
N ILE A 93 -10.65 -4.03 5.78
CA ILE A 93 -9.56 -3.68 4.87
C ILE A 93 -8.73 -2.59 5.55
N VAL A 94 -7.40 -2.72 5.46
CA VAL A 94 -6.47 -1.67 5.87
C VAL A 94 -5.56 -1.26 4.73
N VAL A 95 -5.24 0.03 4.70
CA VAL A 95 -4.19 0.61 3.87
C VAL A 95 -3.02 1.02 4.76
N PHE A 96 -1.83 1.11 4.18
CA PHE A 96 -0.63 1.47 4.93
C PHE A 96 -0.11 2.82 4.46
N LEU A 97 0.18 3.72 5.40
CA LEU A 97 1.03 4.87 5.16
C LEU A 97 2.44 4.52 5.63
N LEU A 98 3.41 4.70 4.74
CA LEU A 98 4.83 4.47 4.99
C LEU A 98 5.55 5.80 4.79
N LYS A 99 6.24 6.29 5.82
CA LYS A 99 7.16 7.43 5.66
C LYS A 99 8.59 6.94 5.54
N GLN A 100 9.37 7.58 4.68
CA GLN A 100 10.80 7.39 4.53
C GLN A 100 11.50 8.66 5.03
N PRO A 101 11.89 8.77 6.32
CA PRO A 101 12.37 10.03 6.90
C PRO A 101 13.65 10.56 6.24
N ALA A 102 14.49 9.67 5.69
CA ALA A 102 15.70 10.03 4.97
C ALA A 102 15.45 10.56 3.54
N GLU A 103 14.24 10.39 2.99
CA GLU A 103 13.80 10.93 1.69
C GLU A 103 12.74 12.04 1.87
N GLU A 104 12.39 12.42 3.11
CA GLU A 104 11.28 13.33 3.47
C GLU A 104 9.92 12.96 2.82
N LYS A 105 9.69 11.67 2.58
CA LYS A 105 8.71 11.17 1.59
C LYS A 105 7.61 10.31 2.21
N ASN A 106 6.37 10.63 1.86
CA ASN A 106 5.15 9.95 2.31
C ASN A 106 4.55 9.06 1.22
N VAL A 107 4.43 7.76 1.50
CA VAL A 107 3.96 6.73 0.56
C VAL A 107 2.68 6.07 1.08
N LEU A 108 1.56 6.23 0.38
CA LEU A 108 0.30 5.56 0.70
C LEU A 108 0.14 4.28 -0.15
N ILE A 109 -0.26 3.18 0.49
CA ILE A 109 -0.19 1.83 -0.08
C ILE A 109 -1.58 1.20 -0.05
N ILE A 110 -2.21 1.06 -1.21
CA ILE A 110 -3.60 0.64 -1.39
C ILE A 110 -3.65 -0.67 -2.20
N LYS A 111 -3.74 -1.81 -1.50
CA LYS A 111 -3.94 -3.11 -2.19
C LYS A 111 -5.41 -3.35 -2.57
N GLU A 112 -6.33 -2.96 -1.70
CA GLU A 112 -7.76 -3.11 -1.91
C GLU A 112 -8.47 -1.84 -1.42
N LEU A 113 -9.58 -1.48 -2.07
CA LEU A 113 -10.43 -0.38 -1.65
C LEU A 113 -11.64 -0.93 -0.88
N GLY A 114 -11.51 -1.00 0.44
CA GLY A 114 -12.66 -1.25 1.33
C GLY A 114 -13.71 -0.14 1.28
N SER A 115 -14.76 -0.23 2.08
CA SER A 115 -15.96 0.61 2.01
C SER A 115 -15.72 2.08 2.36
N GLU A 116 -14.68 2.40 3.13
CA GLU A 116 -14.29 3.76 3.48
C GLU A 116 -13.17 4.28 2.57
N LEU A 117 -13.21 5.58 2.26
CA LEU A 117 -12.21 6.30 1.45
C LEU A 117 -11.59 7.50 2.19
N ASN A 118 -11.90 7.68 3.49
CA ASN A 118 -11.34 8.75 4.31
C ASN A 118 -10.41 8.18 5.38
N PHE A 119 -9.24 7.68 4.96
CA PHE A 119 -8.24 7.04 5.84
C PHE A 119 -7.67 7.99 6.92
N PHE A 120 -7.92 9.29 6.80
CA PHE A 120 -7.41 10.33 7.68
C PHE A 120 -8.59 10.99 8.42
N PRO A 121 -8.92 10.57 9.66
CA PRO A 121 -10.01 11.16 10.41
C PRO A 121 -9.69 12.61 10.83
N HIS A 122 -10.55 13.54 10.43
CA HIS A 122 -10.35 15.00 10.55
C HIS A 122 -9.96 15.49 11.96
N ASN A 123 -10.41 14.79 13.00
CA ASN A 123 -10.19 15.15 14.41
C ASN A 123 -8.91 14.54 15.02
N HIS A 124 -8.05 13.88 14.23
CA HIS A 124 -6.82 13.24 14.70
C HIS A 124 -5.57 14.03 14.29
N HIS A 125 -4.56 14.11 15.17
CA HIS A 125 -3.36 14.93 14.94
C HIS A 125 -2.55 14.50 13.70
N TYR A 126 -2.56 13.21 13.33
CA TYR A 126 -1.98 12.74 12.07
C TYR A 126 -2.65 13.33 10.82
N HIS A 127 -3.96 13.63 10.84
CA HIS A 127 -4.65 14.22 9.68
C HIS A 127 -4.11 15.61 9.36
N ALA A 128 -3.88 16.46 10.38
CA ALA A 128 -3.24 17.75 10.19
C ALA A 128 -1.81 17.61 9.62
N ARG A 129 -1.00 16.71 10.21
CA ARG A 129 0.38 16.43 9.76
C ARG A 129 0.43 15.93 8.31
N ILE A 130 -0.49 15.05 7.90
CA ILE A 130 -0.54 14.48 6.55
C ILE A 130 -1.13 15.45 5.52
N ILE A 131 -1.98 16.41 5.92
CA ILE A 131 -2.41 17.49 5.03
C ILE A 131 -1.26 18.47 4.74
N ASP A 132 -0.42 18.74 5.74
CA ASP A 132 0.72 19.67 5.62
C ASP A 132 1.89 19.07 4.82
N GLU A 133 2.35 17.86 5.20
CA GLU A 133 3.38 17.12 4.45
C GLU A 133 2.85 16.64 3.08
N GLY A 134 1.58 16.22 3.00
CA GLY A 134 0.97 15.60 1.83
C GLY A 134 1.33 14.12 1.67
N ILE A 135 0.95 13.57 0.51
CA ILE A 135 1.33 12.21 0.04
C ILE A 135 2.08 12.36 -1.28
N ASP A 136 3.26 11.76 -1.40
CA ASP A 136 4.11 11.89 -2.58
C ASP A 136 3.82 10.78 -3.59
N VAL A 137 3.65 9.55 -3.11
CA VAL A 137 3.38 8.38 -3.97
C VAL A 137 2.19 7.59 -3.43
N VAL A 138 1.26 7.24 -4.31
CA VAL A 138 0.23 6.22 -4.03
C VAL A 138 0.51 4.97 -4.83
N TYR A 139 0.72 3.83 -4.15
CA TYR A 139 0.81 2.53 -4.79
C TYR A 139 -0.55 1.84 -4.83
N VAL A 140 -0.95 1.30 -5.99
CA VAL A 140 -2.26 0.66 -6.22
C VAL A 140 -2.13 -0.75 -6.81
N ASP A 141 -3.05 -1.66 -6.47
CA ASP A 141 -3.12 -2.98 -7.11
C ASP A 141 -3.76 -2.87 -8.51
N ASP A 142 -2.91 -2.92 -9.54
CA ASP A 142 -3.30 -2.78 -10.95
C ASP A 142 -4.21 -3.90 -11.47
N LYS A 143 -4.40 -4.99 -10.71
CA LYS A 143 -5.36 -6.06 -11.04
C LYS A 143 -6.79 -5.55 -11.22
N ILE A 144 -7.16 -4.41 -10.62
CA ILE A 144 -8.47 -3.78 -10.83
C ILE A 144 -8.69 -3.34 -12.29
N TYR A 145 -7.62 -3.06 -13.04
CA TYR A 145 -7.67 -2.70 -14.46
C TYR A 145 -7.53 -3.91 -15.39
N ILE A 146 -6.89 -5.00 -14.93
CA ILE A 146 -6.69 -6.22 -15.72
C ILE A 146 -8.00 -6.97 -15.97
N ARG A 147 -8.90 -7.04 -14.97
CA ARG A 147 -10.10 -7.90 -15.05
C ARG A 147 -11.33 -7.26 -15.72
N ASN A 148 -11.34 -5.95 -15.92
CA ASN A 148 -12.39 -5.26 -16.69
C ASN A 148 -11.84 -3.92 -17.22
N PRO A 149 -11.75 -3.70 -18.54
CA PRO A 149 -11.23 -2.46 -19.12
C PRO A 149 -12.27 -1.33 -19.21
N THR A 150 -13.55 -1.62 -18.97
CA THR A 150 -14.61 -0.62 -18.78
C THR A 150 -14.47 0.05 -17.42
N ILE A 151 -14.91 1.32 -17.32
CA ILE A 151 -14.82 2.11 -16.07
C ILE A 151 -15.67 1.46 -14.97
N GLY A 152 -15.04 0.67 -14.11
CA GLY A 152 -15.67 -0.03 -13.01
C GLY A 152 -15.86 0.86 -11.78
N TYR A 153 -16.74 0.41 -10.87
CA TYR A 153 -16.97 1.06 -9.57
C TYR A 153 -15.66 1.26 -8.78
N GLN A 154 -14.78 0.25 -8.79
CA GLN A 154 -13.42 0.31 -8.23
C GLN A 154 -12.59 1.48 -8.81
N HIS A 155 -12.62 1.69 -10.14
CA HIS A 155 -11.87 2.75 -10.81
C HIS A 155 -12.37 4.14 -10.43
N GLN A 156 -13.69 4.32 -10.34
CA GLN A 156 -14.30 5.60 -9.94
C GLN A 156 -13.97 5.93 -8.48
N ARG A 157 -14.00 4.94 -7.58
CA ARG A 157 -13.60 5.11 -6.18
C ARG A 157 -12.12 5.49 -6.06
N LEU A 158 -11.24 4.81 -6.78
CA LEU A 158 -9.82 5.16 -6.81
C LEU A 158 -9.59 6.58 -7.35
N TYR A 159 -10.22 6.94 -8.47
CA TYR A 159 -10.09 8.26 -9.06
C TYR A 159 -10.57 9.39 -8.14
N ASN A 160 -11.71 9.20 -7.46
CA ASN A 160 -12.22 10.18 -6.50
C ASN A 160 -11.33 10.32 -5.26
N LEU A 161 -10.80 9.21 -4.74
CA LEU A 161 -9.82 9.20 -3.65
C LEU A 161 -8.54 9.97 -4.04
N LEU A 162 -7.98 9.66 -5.21
CA LEU A 162 -6.78 10.33 -5.74
C LEU A 162 -7.03 11.82 -6.01
N ARG A 163 -8.22 12.20 -6.50
CA ARG A 163 -8.62 13.60 -6.71
C ARG A 163 -8.72 14.41 -5.41
N ASN A 164 -9.01 13.75 -4.29
CA ASN A 164 -9.04 14.37 -2.96
C ASN A 164 -7.63 14.53 -2.39
N ILE A 165 -6.83 13.46 -2.40
CA ILE A 165 -5.46 13.43 -1.83
C ILE A 165 -4.46 14.20 -2.69
N LYS A 166 -4.59 14.13 -4.03
CA LYS A 166 -3.69 14.71 -5.03
C LYS A 166 -2.22 14.36 -4.78
N PRO A 167 -1.83 13.07 -4.90
CA PRO A 167 -0.45 12.69 -4.65
C PRO A 167 0.51 13.28 -5.70
N GLY A 168 1.82 13.25 -5.46
CA GLY A 168 2.81 13.61 -6.48
C GLY A 168 2.80 12.63 -7.66
N ALA A 169 2.72 11.34 -7.38
CA ALA A 169 2.66 10.25 -8.36
C ALA A 169 1.70 9.12 -7.92
N VAL A 170 1.28 8.31 -8.89
CA VAL A 170 0.55 7.04 -8.67
C VAL A 170 1.29 5.93 -9.40
N LEU A 171 1.65 4.86 -8.70
CA LEU A 171 2.41 3.72 -9.21
C LEU A 171 1.68 2.40 -8.97
N SER A 172 1.98 1.38 -9.76
CA SER A 172 1.38 0.05 -9.62
C SER A 172 2.22 -0.86 -8.71
N LEU A 173 1.56 -1.77 -8.01
CA LEU A 173 2.22 -2.77 -7.16
C LEU A 173 2.91 -3.90 -7.95
N SER A 174 2.56 -4.09 -9.23
CA SER A 174 3.25 -5.03 -10.14
C SER A 174 4.32 -4.39 -11.02
N GLY A 175 4.47 -3.05 -11.02
CA GLY A 175 5.36 -2.31 -11.91
C GLY A 175 4.84 -2.11 -13.34
N ARG A 176 3.59 -2.51 -13.65
CA ARG A 176 2.94 -2.27 -14.95
C ARG A 176 2.48 -0.81 -15.12
N PRO A 177 2.36 -0.30 -16.36
CA PRO A 177 1.75 1.01 -16.62
C PRO A 177 0.32 1.09 -16.06
N LEU A 178 -0.03 2.25 -15.50
CA LEU A 178 -1.38 2.60 -15.09
C LEU A 178 -2.05 3.51 -16.14
N PRO A 179 -3.39 3.61 -16.19
CA PRO A 179 -4.07 4.52 -17.09
C PRO A 179 -3.75 6.00 -16.81
N ASP A 180 -3.41 6.77 -17.85
CA ASP A 180 -2.98 8.19 -17.77
C ASP A 180 -3.95 9.11 -17.00
N VAL A 181 -5.24 8.75 -16.96
CA VAL A 181 -6.26 9.47 -16.20
C VAL A 181 -5.94 9.52 -14.70
N LEU A 182 -5.18 8.56 -14.15
CA LEU A 182 -4.70 8.62 -12.77
C LEU A 182 -3.58 9.65 -12.57
N ALA A 183 -2.69 9.83 -13.55
CA ALA A 183 -1.67 10.88 -13.51
C ALA A 183 -2.30 12.29 -13.61
N SER A 184 -3.46 12.42 -14.28
CA SER A 184 -4.16 13.70 -14.44
C SER A 184 -4.72 14.31 -13.14
N VAL A 185 -4.80 13.53 -12.05
CA VAL A 185 -5.24 13.99 -10.71
C VAL A 185 -4.10 14.19 -9.71
N CYS A 186 -2.85 13.94 -10.12
CA CYS A 186 -1.69 14.23 -9.29
C CYS A 186 -1.49 15.74 -9.05
N ARG A 187 -0.82 16.10 -7.94
CA ARG A 187 -0.15 17.40 -7.80
C ARG A 187 0.89 17.51 -8.93
N LYS A 188 0.80 18.55 -9.77
CA LYS A 188 1.91 18.88 -10.67
C LYS A 188 3.17 19.14 -9.84
N PRO A 189 4.36 18.70 -10.27
CA PRO A 189 5.60 19.05 -9.59
C PRO A 189 5.71 20.58 -9.53
N ALA A 190 6.04 21.10 -8.34
CA ALA A 190 6.23 22.53 -8.15
C ALA A 190 7.35 23.01 -9.09
N HIS A 191 7.07 24.04 -9.90
CA HIS A 191 8.00 24.55 -10.92
C HIS A 191 9.32 25.01 -10.28
N GLY A 192 10.32 24.13 -10.27
CA GLY A 192 11.62 24.36 -9.62
C GLY A 192 12.39 23.07 -9.29
N VAL A 193 11.69 21.97 -8.96
CA VAL A 193 12.35 20.67 -8.69
C VAL A 193 12.73 20.02 -10.02
N LYS A 194 14.01 19.65 -10.19
CA LYS A 194 14.49 18.88 -11.33
C LYS A 194 14.26 17.40 -11.08
N GLU A 195 13.58 16.73 -12.01
CA GLU A 195 13.57 15.27 -12.07
C GLU A 195 14.99 14.78 -12.40
N HIS A 196 15.51 13.87 -11.58
CA HIS A 196 16.75 13.16 -11.85
C HIS A 196 16.42 11.82 -12.53
N ASN A 197 16.91 11.67 -13.76
CA ASN A 197 16.96 10.39 -14.49
C ASN A 197 18.06 9.48 -13.94
#